data_AF-A3ITD3-F1
#
_entry.id   AF-A3ITD3-F1
#
_cell.length_a   1.000
_cell.length_b   1.000
_cell.length_c   1.000
_cell.angle_alpha   90.00
_cell.angle_beta   90.00
_cell.angle_gamma   90.00
#
_symmetry.space_group_name_H-M   'P 1'
#
loop_
_entity.id
_entity.type
_entity.pdbx_description
1 polymer ?
#
loop_
_entity_poly.entity_id
_entity_poly.type
_entity_poly.pdbx_seq_one_letter_code
_entity_poly.pdbx_strand_id
1 'polypeptide(L)'
;MNEDKKPRGYDLVLGGNNPPPIDGVVLGGIESVEKRLSSNNFEAKLVAVTEALKYGDEGIELIIDTLEDSSENFNMLLQNSQTT
;
A
#
# COMPACT_ATOMS: atom_id res chain seq x y z
N MET A 1 20.44 -34.76 -30.48
CA MET A 1 19.48 -33.65 -30.41
C MET A 1 19.69 -32.99 -29.07
N ASN A 2 20.32 -31.82 -29.04
CA ASN A 2 20.56 -31.07 -27.82
C ASN A 2 19.52 -29.96 -27.76
N GLU A 3 18.61 -30.04 -26.80
CA GLU A 3 17.61 -29.00 -26.55
C GLU A 3 18.27 -27.86 -25.78
N ASP A 4 18.66 -26.81 -26.49
CA ASP A 4 19.06 -25.54 -25.90
C ASP A 4 17.86 -24.91 -25.18
N LYS A 5 17.70 -25.21 -23.88
CA LYS A 5 16.78 -24.51 -22.99
C LYS A 5 17.35 -23.13 -22.66
N LYS A 6 17.41 -22.26 -23.66
CA LYS A 6 17.70 -20.85 -23.43
C LYS A 6 16.46 -20.22 -22.78
N PRO A 7 16.57 -19.59 -21.60
CA PRO A 7 15.45 -18.90 -20.99
C PRO A 7 14.91 -17.88 -21.99
N ARG A 8 13.59 -17.93 -22.23
CA ARG A 8 12.93 -16.97 -23.12
C ARG A 8 13.04 -15.60 -22.45
N GLY A 9 13.06 -14.49 -23.23
CA GLY A 9 13.35 -13.14 -22.73
C GLY A 9 12.43 -12.58 -21.61
N TYR A 10 11.47 -13.37 -21.16
CA TYR A 10 10.55 -13.09 -20.05
C TYR A 10 10.92 -13.83 -18.74
N ASP A 11 11.90 -14.73 -18.78
CA ASP A 11 12.30 -15.61 -17.66
C ASP A 11 13.50 -15.06 -16.86
N LEU A 12 13.96 -13.85 -17.21
CA LEU A 12 14.97 -13.11 -16.47
C LEU A 12 14.42 -11.74 -16.05
N VAL A 13 13.86 -11.68 -14.85
CA VAL A 13 13.88 -10.44 -14.07
C VAL A 13 15.22 -10.39 -13.35
N LEU A 14 16.18 -9.64 -13.91
CA LEU A 14 17.39 -9.28 -13.18
C LEU A 14 16.97 -8.26 -12.12
N GLY A 15 16.79 -8.73 -10.88
CA GLY A 15 16.84 -7.85 -9.73
C GLY A 15 18.13 -7.03 -9.80
N GLY A 16 18.06 -5.72 -9.55
CA GLY A 16 19.22 -4.85 -9.61
C GLY A 16 20.31 -5.32 -8.64
N ASN A 17 21.58 -5.10 -8.99
CA ASN A 17 22.74 -5.42 -8.14
C ASN A 17 22.85 -4.56 -6.87
N ASN A 18 21.90 -3.65 -6.65
CA ASN A 18 21.82 -2.89 -5.42
C ASN A 18 21.05 -3.76 -4.42
N PRO A 19 21.62 -4.07 -3.24
CA PRO A 19 20.80 -4.64 -2.17
C PRO A 19 19.62 -3.68 -1.99
N PRO A 20 18.38 -4.20 -1.87
CA PRO A 20 17.27 -3.34 -1.48
C PRO A 20 17.71 -2.57 -0.23
N PRO A 21 17.26 -1.32 -0.05
CA PRO A 21 17.48 -0.60 1.19
C PRO A 21 17.24 -1.56 2.36
N ILE A 22 17.96 -1.44 3.47
CA ILE A 22 17.77 -2.34 4.61
C ILE A 22 16.31 -2.29 5.10
N ASP A 23 15.62 -1.16 4.84
CA ASP A 23 14.18 -0.93 5.05
C ASP A 23 13.33 -1.07 3.76
N GLY A 24 13.89 -1.69 2.73
CA GLY A 24 13.31 -1.90 1.42
C GLY A 24 12.25 -2.99 1.49
N VAL A 25 11.15 -2.68 2.19
CA VAL A 25 9.99 -3.57 2.25
C VAL A 25 9.35 -3.57 0.87
N VAL A 26 9.40 -4.72 0.20
CA VAL A 26 8.56 -5.00 -0.96
C VAL A 26 7.16 -5.25 -0.43
N LEU A 27 6.41 -4.17 -0.19
CA LEU A 27 5.01 -4.25 0.20
C LEU A 27 4.24 -4.80 -1.01
N GLY A 28 3.98 -6.10 -1.00
CA GLY A 28 3.04 -6.75 -1.89
C GLY A 28 1.68 -6.85 -1.21
N GLY A 29 0.65 -7.23 -1.97
CA GLY A 29 -0.64 -7.53 -1.35
C GLY A 29 -1.28 -6.35 -0.62
N ILE A 30 -1.97 -6.65 0.47
CA ILE A 30 -2.77 -5.71 1.27
C ILE A 30 -1.92 -4.68 2.04
N GLU A 31 -0.69 -5.04 2.42
CA GLU A 31 0.27 -4.11 3.05
C GLU A 31 0.57 -2.88 2.17
N SER A 32 0.60 -3.08 0.85
CA SER A 32 0.80 -1.97 -0.11
C SER A 32 -0.40 -1.03 -0.16
N VAL A 33 -1.59 -1.56 0.11
CA VAL A 33 -2.86 -0.83 0.16
C VAL A 33 -2.93 0.01 1.43
N GLU A 34 -2.62 -0.59 2.58
CA GLU A 34 -2.53 0.10 3.88
C GLU A 34 -1.62 1.33 3.80
N LYS A 35 -0.38 1.15 3.29
CA LYS A 35 0.55 2.27 3.14
C LYS A 35 0.01 3.41 2.27
N ARG A 36 -0.75 3.09 1.22
CA ARG A 36 -1.37 4.12 0.37
C ARG A 36 -2.57 4.79 1.05
N LEU A 37 -3.34 4.07 1.86
CA LEU A 37 -4.43 4.63 2.65
C LEU A 37 -3.94 5.65 3.70
N SER A 38 -2.75 5.44 4.27
CA SER A 38 -2.12 6.38 5.20
C SER A 38 -1.45 7.59 4.51
N SER A 39 -1.41 7.66 3.19
CA SER A 39 -0.76 8.75 2.44
C SER A 39 -1.55 10.06 2.47
N ASN A 40 -0.90 11.22 2.50
CA ASN A 40 -1.59 12.51 2.34
C ASN A 40 -2.08 12.78 0.89
N ASN A 41 -1.76 11.91 -0.07
CA ASN A 41 -2.21 12.06 -1.45
C ASN A 41 -3.60 11.44 -1.65
N PHE A 42 -4.59 12.29 -1.95
CA PHE A 42 -5.99 11.88 -2.17
C PHE A 42 -6.15 10.86 -3.30
N GLU A 43 -5.45 11.02 -4.42
CA GLU A 43 -5.53 10.10 -5.56
C GLU A 43 -4.96 8.73 -5.19
N ALA A 44 -3.86 8.70 -4.43
CA ALA A 44 -3.29 7.46 -3.93
C ALA A 44 -4.25 6.73 -2.98
N LYS A 45 -4.97 7.44 -2.11
CA LYS A 45 -6.00 6.86 -1.25
C LYS A 45 -7.16 6.28 -2.06
N LEU A 46 -7.63 6.98 -3.08
CA LEU A 46 -8.75 6.52 -3.91
C LEU A 46 -8.43 5.20 -4.62
N VAL A 47 -7.21 5.09 -5.18
CA VAL A 47 -6.72 3.85 -5.79
C VAL A 47 -6.64 2.74 -4.74
N ALA A 48 -6.14 3.04 -3.55
CA ALA A 48 -6.01 2.09 -2.45
C ALA A 48 -7.36 1.54 -1.98
N VAL A 49 -8.39 2.38 -1.83
CA VAL A 49 -9.75 1.92 -1.50
C VAL A 49 -10.26 0.92 -2.53
N THR A 50 -10.09 1.22 -3.82
CA THR A 50 -10.52 0.31 -4.90
C THR A 50 -9.76 -1.01 -4.87
N GLU A 51 -8.50 -0.99 -4.47
CA GLU A 51 -7.67 -2.18 -4.37
C GLU A 51 -7.95 -3.02 -3.12
N ALA A 52 -8.24 -2.37 -1.97
CA ALA A 52 -8.65 -3.02 -0.74
C ALA A 52 -9.87 -3.93 -0.97
N LEU A 53 -10.85 -3.48 -1.77
CA LEU A 53 -12.05 -4.27 -2.09
C LEU A 53 -11.74 -5.64 -2.73
N LYS A 54 -10.55 -5.83 -3.30
CA LYS A 54 -10.12 -7.13 -3.87
C LYS A 54 -9.76 -8.16 -2.80
N TYR A 55 -9.54 -7.73 -1.56
CA TYR A 55 -9.16 -8.57 -0.41
C TYR A 55 -10.38 -9.00 0.43
N GLY A 56 -11.61 -8.69 0.00
CA GLY A 56 -12.83 -9.08 0.71
C GLY A 56 -12.93 -8.42 2.09
N ASP A 57 -13.30 -9.20 3.10
CA ASP A 57 -13.55 -8.71 4.46
C ASP A 57 -12.32 -8.00 5.05
N GLU A 58 -11.11 -8.55 4.86
CA GLU A 58 -9.86 -7.97 5.35
C GLU A 58 -9.61 -6.56 4.77
N GLY A 59 -9.93 -6.37 3.49
CA GLY A 59 -9.81 -5.06 2.85
C GLY A 59 -10.91 -4.07 3.27
N ILE A 60 -12.10 -4.57 3.59
CA ILE A 60 -13.20 -3.74 4.10
C ILE A 60 -12.87 -3.25 5.51
N GLU A 61 -12.37 -4.13 6.38
CA GLU A 61 -11.91 -3.79 7.74
C GLU A 61 -10.84 -2.70 7.68
N LEU A 62 -9.84 -2.87 6.80
CA LEU A 62 -8.79 -1.86 6.60
C LEU A 62 -9.32 -0.48 6.15
N ILE A 63 -10.35 -0.44 5.29
CA ILE A 63 -11.00 0.81 4.89
C ILE A 63 -11.69 1.46 6.08
N ILE A 64 -12.40 0.68 6.89
CA ILE A 64 -13.14 1.17 8.07
C ILE A 64 -12.15 1.79 9.06
N ASP A 65 -11.09 1.07 9.44
CA ASP A 65 -10.07 1.54 10.37
C ASP A 65 -9.45 2.87 9.91
N THR A 66 -9.12 2.98 8.62
CA THR A 66 -8.57 4.21 8.05
C THR A 66 -9.52 5.41 8.18
N LEU A 67 -10.83 5.18 8.04
CA LEU A 67 -11.83 6.24 8.15
C LEU A 67 -12.05 6.66 9.61
N GLU A 68 -12.04 5.71 10.54
CA GLU A 68 -12.14 5.97 11.98
C GLU A 68 -10.96 6.81 12.48
N ASP A 69 -9.72 6.42 12.14
CA ASP A 69 -8.50 7.19 12.44
C ASP A 69 -8.57 8.63 11.93
N SER A 70 -9.07 8.84 10.71
CA SER A 70 -9.21 10.17 10.14
C SER A 70 -10.23 11.02 10.90
N SER A 71 -11.28 10.40 11.44
CA SER A 71 -12.34 11.08 12.18
C SER A 71 -11.88 11.50 13.58
N GLU A 72 -11.12 10.64 14.26
CA GLU A 72 -10.52 10.96 15.57
C GLU A 72 -9.52 12.10 15.47
N ASN A 73 -8.64 12.05 14.47
CA ASN A 73 -7.69 13.13 14.19
C ASN A 73 -8.40 14.47 13.94
N PHE A 74 -9.49 14.45 13.16
CA PHE A 74 -10.29 15.65 12.91
C PHE A 74 -10.92 16.23 14.20
N ASN A 75 -11.46 15.37 15.06
CA ASN A 75 -12.04 15.79 16.34
C ASN A 75 -10.99 16.40 17.29
N MET A 76 -9.79 15.82 17.37
CA MET A 76 -8.68 16.38 18.15
C MET A 76 -8.24 17.76 17.63
N LEU A 77 -8.16 17.93 16.31
CA LEU A 77 -7.83 19.22 15.68
C LEU A 77 -8.86 20.31 15.99
N LEU A 78 -10.16 19.95 16.02
CA LEU A 78 -11.22 20.89 16.35
C LEU A 78 -11.20 21.31 17.83
N GLN A 79 -10.91 20.41 18.76
CA GLN A 79 -10.87 20.74 20.19
C GLN A 79 -9.74 21.72 20.53
N ASN A 80 -8.56 21.57 19.91
CA ASN A 80 -7.42 22.46 20.14
C ASN A 80 -7.60 23.87 19.55
N SER A 81 -8.49 24.02 18.56
CA SER A 81 -8.71 25.30 17.85
C SER A 81 -9.71 26.22 18.56
N GLN A 82 -10.42 25.75 19.59
CA GLN A 82 -11.46 26.50 20.31
C GLN A 82 -11.00 27.07 21.67
N THR A 83 -9.73 26.87 22.05
CA THR A 83 -9.16 27.24 23.36
C THR A 83 -8.25 28.48 23.33
N THR A 84 -8.36 29.37 22.34
CA THR A 84 -7.56 30.62 22.27
C THR A 84 -8.42 31.86 22.45
#